data_AF-A0A3L9FWC3-F1
#
_entry.id   AF-A0A3L9FWC3-F1
#
_cell.length_a   1.000
_cell.length_b   1.000
_cell.length_c   1.000
_cell.angle_alpha   90.00
_cell.angle_beta   90.00
_cell.angle_gamma   90.00
#
_symmetry.space_group_name_H-M   'P 1'
#
loop_
_entity.id
_entity.type
_entity.pdbx_description
1 polymer ?
#
loop_
_entity_poly.entity_id
_entity_poly.type
_entity_poly.pdbx_seq_one_letter_code
_entity_poly.pdbx_strand_id
1 'polypeptide(L)'
;VKGSDDAWFYTVFQLSGQAIMEQDERQVQIGAGDITLLDASRPCSLYWQESSKQISLLLPRTLLEQYFPHQKPVCAERLDADLPMVQLSHRLLQESMNNPALSETESEAALQAMVCLLRPVLHQRESVQPRRERQFQKVVTLIDDNIREEILRPEWIAGETGMSVRSLYRMFADKGLV
;
A
#
# COMPACT_ATOMS: atom_id res chain seq x y z
N VAL A 1 18.19 -6.82 18.50
CA VAL A 1 17.61 -5.48 18.25
C VAL A 1 16.59 -5.63 17.13
N LYS A 2 15.34 -5.92 17.48
CA LYS A 2 14.17 -5.89 16.58
C LYS A 2 13.43 -4.62 16.99
N GLY A 3 13.27 -3.63 16.10
CA GLY A 3 12.49 -2.44 16.47
C GLY A 3 12.79 -1.12 15.75
N SER A 4 13.38 -1.12 14.55
CA SER A 4 13.47 0.10 13.72
C SER A 4 12.69 -0.04 12.42
N ASP A 5 12.91 -1.14 11.69
CA ASP A 5 12.41 -1.28 10.33
C ASP A 5 10.91 -1.59 10.24
N ASP A 6 10.33 -2.13 11.32
CA ASP A 6 8.91 -2.48 11.35
C ASP A 6 7.99 -1.27 11.16
N ALA A 7 8.47 -0.06 11.44
CA ALA A 7 7.72 1.18 11.36
C ALA A 7 7.65 1.81 9.96
N TRP A 8 8.33 1.24 8.95
CA TRP A 8 8.54 1.93 7.67
C TRP A 8 8.22 1.08 6.44
N PHE A 9 7.93 1.78 5.35
CA PHE A 9 8.03 1.26 4.00
C PHE A 9 9.11 2.04 3.24
N TYR A 10 9.91 1.33 2.45
CA TYR A 10 10.80 1.96 1.47
C TYR A 10 10.02 2.27 0.21
N THR A 11 9.86 3.55 -0.12
CA THR A 11 9.39 3.98 -1.44
C THR A 11 10.60 4.30 -2.29
N VAL A 12 10.94 3.40 -3.20
CA VAL A 12 12.16 3.49 -4.00
C VAL A 12 11.86 4.17 -5.33
N PHE A 13 12.50 5.31 -5.56
CA PHE A 13 12.48 6.07 -6.80
C PHE A 13 13.73 5.74 -7.60
N GLN A 14 13.56 5.12 -8.77
CA GLN A 14 14.67 4.82 -9.67
C GLN A 14 15.00 6.07 -10.49
N LEU A 15 16.17 6.67 -10.29
CA LEU A 15 16.55 7.91 -10.98
C LEU A 15 17.25 7.64 -12.32
N SER A 16 18.08 6.60 -12.40
CA SER A 16 18.78 6.21 -13.63
C SER A 16 19.17 4.74 -13.59
N GLY A 17 19.29 4.10 -14.76
CA GLY A 17 19.62 2.68 -14.86
C GLY A 17 18.43 1.79 -14.51
N GLN A 18 18.71 0.52 -14.21
CA GLN A 18 17.71 -0.49 -13.88
C GLN A 18 18.07 -1.21 -12.59
N ALA A 19 17.05 -1.71 -11.90
CA ALA A 19 17.19 -2.56 -10.72
C ALA A 19 16.11 -3.64 -10.72
N ILE A 20 16.46 -4.80 -10.15
CA ILE A 20 15.50 -5.85 -9.82
C ILE A 20 15.34 -5.85 -8.30
N MET A 21 14.10 -5.88 -7.82
CA MET A 21 13.79 -5.96 -6.40
C MET A 21 12.88 -7.15 -6.16
N GLU A 22 13.14 -7.87 -5.08
CA GLU A 22 12.39 -9.04 -4.65
C GLU A 22 11.92 -8.86 -3.22
N GLN A 23 10.66 -9.17 -2.97
CA GLN A 23 10.09 -9.26 -1.64
C GLN A 23 8.95 -10.28 -1.64
N ASP A 24 8.95 -11.17 -0.64
CA ASP A 24 8.10 -12.35 -0.61
C ASP A 24 8.28 -13.18 -1.90
N GLU A 25 7.20 -13.56 -2.59
CA GLU A 25 7.23 -14.31 -3.86
C GLU A 25 7.18 -13.39 -5.09
N ARG A 26 7.36 -12.08 -4.90
CA ARG A 26 7.28 -11.08 -5.98
C ARG A 26 8.66 -10.61 -6.37
N GLN A 27 8.86 -10.51 -7.68
CA GLN A 27 10.03 -9.89 -8.30
C GLN A 27 9.55 -8.79 -9.25
N VAL A 28 10.21 -7.64 -9.19
CA VAL A 28 9.94 -6.51 -10.07
C VAL A 28 11.22 -5.96 -10.64
N GLN A 29 11.23 -5.68 -11.94
CA GLN A 29 12.26 -4.88 -12.59
C GLN A 29 11.76 -3.45 -12.78
N ILE A 30 12.52 -2.48 -12.26
CA ILE A 30 12.23 -1.05 -12.38
C ILE A 30 13.32 -0.36 -13.21
N GLY A 31 12.91 0.60 -14.03
CA GLY A 31 13.78 1.46 -14.82
C GLY A 31 13.72 2.92 -14.36
N ALA A 32 14.49 3.79 -15.01
CA ALA A 32 14.53 5.21 -14.69
C ALA A 32 13.13 5.85 -14.74
N GLY A 33 12.76 6.56 -13.67
CA GLY A 33 11.45 7.17 -13.48
C GLY A 33 10.42 6.26 -12.79
N ASP A 34 10.66 4.96 -12.69
CA ASP A 34 9.74 4.07 -12.00
C ASP A 34 9.86 4.20 -10.47
N ILE A 35 8.78 3.81 -9.79
CA ILE A 35 8.73 3.71 -8.34
C ILE A 35 8.34 2.28 -7.95
N THR A 36 8.85 1.79 -6.81
CA THR A 36 8.32 0.59 -6.14
C THR A 36 8.25 0.80 -4.63
N LEU A 37 7.34 0.08 -3.98
CA LEU A 37 7.20 0.06 -2.53
C LEU A 37 7.73 -1.27 -1.97
N LEU A 38 8.48 -1.22 -0.88
CA LEU A 38 8.93 -2.41 -0.12
C LEU A 38 8.57 -2.24 1.36
N ASP A 39 8.05 -3.29 1.98
CA ASP A 39 7.81 -3.34 3.42
C ASP A 39 9.14 -3.54 4.16
N ALA A 40 9.58 -2.57 4.95
CA ALA A 40 10.88 -2.66 5.64
C ALA A 40 10.89 -3.70 6.77
N SER A 41 9.73 -4.15 7.26
CA SER A 41 9.61 -5.22 8.26
C SER A 41 9.95 -6.61 7.69
N ARG A 42 10.09 -6.73 6.37
CA ARG A 42 10.26 -8.00 5.67
C ARG A 42 11.59 -8.04 4.92
N PRO A 43 12.22 -9.22 4.81
CA PRO A 43 13.37 -9.39 3.94
C PRO A 43 13.06 -8.95 2.51
N CYS A 44 14.01 -8.25 1.89
CA CYS A 44 13.99 -7.96 0.47
C CYS A 44 15.39 -8.13 -0.12
N SER A 45 15.46 -8.47 -1.40
CA SER A 45 16.70 -8.55 -2.16
C SER A 45 16.69 -7.50 -3.25
N LEU A 46 17.82 -6.81 -3.45
CA LEU A 46 17.98 -5.80 -4.47
C LEU A 46 19.19 -6.17 -5.34
N TYR A 47 18.98 -6.19 -6.65
CA TYR A 47 19.98 -6.51 -7.65
C TYR A 47 20.11 -5.37 -8.65
N TRP A 48 21.34 -4.93 -8.89
CA TRP A 48 21.65 -3.90 -9.87
C TRP A 48 22.41 -4.54 -11.03
N GLN A 49 21.88 -4.36 -12.24
CA GLN A 49 22.48 -4.96 -13.44
C GLN A 49 23.62 -4.10 -14.01
N GLU A 50 23.54 -2.78 -13.82
CA GLU A 50 24.48 -1.79 -14.34
C GLU A 50 24.61 -0.60 -13.37
N SER A 51 25.24 0.50 -13.81
CA SER A 51 25.24 1.78 -13.07
C SER A 51 23.81 2.24 -12.82
N SER A 52 23.42 2.24 -11.55
CA SER A 52 22.04 2.49 -11.11
C SER A 52 22.03 3.54 -10.00
N LYS A 53 21.08 4.48 -10.06
CA LYS A 53 20.90 5.53 -9.05
C LYS A 53 19.47 5.49 -8.57
N GLN A 54 19.27 5.40 -7.26
CA GLN A 54 17.96 5.33 -6.63
C GLN A 54 17.91 6.17 -5.36
N ILE A 55 16.70 6.54 -4.96
CA ILE A 55 16.41 7.19 -3.68
C ILE A 55 15.30 6.41 -2.99
N SER A 56 15.52 6.04 -1.74
CA SER A 56 14.52 5.39 -0.90
C SER A 56 13.98 6.40 0.09
N LEU A 57 12.70 6.75 -0.05
CA LEU A 57 11.97 7.53 0.94
C LEU A 57 11.39 6.60 2.00
N LEU A 58 11.58 6.93 3.28
CA LEU A 58 10.97 6.21 4.39
C LEU A 58 9.56 6.74 4.62
N LEU A 59 8.56 5.94 4.26
CA LEU A 59 7.16 6.25 4.57
C LEU A 59 6.77 5.58 5.89
N PRO A 60 6.25 6.33 6.88
CA PRO A 60 5.75 5.74 8.11
C PRO A 60 4.61 4.78 7.79
N ARG A 61 4.68 3.57 8.36
CA ARG A 61 3.61 2.56 8.24
C ARG A 61 2.28 3.13 8.71
N THR A 62 2.26 3.85 9.83
CA THR A 62 1.06 4.46 10.41
C THR A 62 0.37 5.40 9.42
N LEU A 63 1.15 6.15 8.63
CA LEU A 63 0.62 7.04 7.61
C LEU A 63 -0.04 6.25 6.47
N LEU A 64 0.62 5.20 5.96
CA LEU A 64 0.02 4.33 4.96
C LEU A 64 -1.22 3.61 5.50
N GLU A 65 -1.22 3.11 6.74
CA GLU A 65 -2.39 2.43 7.32
C GLU A 65 -3.60 3.37 7.47
N GLN A 66 -3.39 4.65 7.77
CA GLN A 66 -4.46 5.66 7.82
C GLN A 66 -5.12 5.89 6.45
N TYR A 67 -4.34 5.91 5.37
CA TYR A 67 -4.87 6.13 4.02
C TYR A 67 -5.43 4.85 3.36
N PHE A 68 -5.12 3.67 3.92
CA PHE A 68 -5.51 2.36 3.41
C PHE A 68 -6.09 1.46 4.54
N PRO A 69 -7.18 1.87 5.23
CA PRO A 69 -7.60 1.26 6.50
C PRO A 69 -7.99 -0.23 6.46
N HIS A 70 -8.13 -0.83 5.27
CA HIS A 70 -8.48 -2.26 5.11
C HIS A 70 -7.69 -2.95 4.01
N GLN A 71 -6.61 -2.34 3.51
CA GLN A 71 -5.81 -2.87 2.42
C GLN A 71 -4.34 -2.67 2.70
N LYS A 72 -3.55 -3.74 2.63
CA LYS A 72 -2.09 -3.62 2.68
C LYS A 72 -1.61 -3.22 1.28
N PRO A 73 -0.73 -2.22 1.15
CA PRO A 73 -0.18 -1.88 -0.15
C PRO A 73 0.58 -3.08 -0.71
N VAL A 74 0.41 -3.34 -2.00
CA VAL A 74 1.17 -4.39 -2.70
C VAL A 74 2.61 -3.92 -2.83
N CYS A 75 3.54 -4.72 -2.28
CA CYS A 75 4.97 -4.43 -2.33
C CYS A 75 5.65 -5.19 -3.48
N ALA A 76 6.84 -4.74 -3.85
CA ALA A 76 7.60 -5.21 -5.01
C ALA A 76 6.76 -5.19 -6.29
N GLU A 77 6.14 -4.04 -6.56
CA GLU A 77 5.36 -3.77 -7.77
C GLU A 77 5.82 -2.48 -8.44
N ARG A 78 5.88 -2.49 -9.78
CA ARG A 78 6.31 -1.35 -10.57
C ARG A 78 5.20 -0.34 -10.74
N LEU A 79 5.41 0.86 -10.24
CA LEU A 79 4.64 2.04 -10.59
C LEU A 79 5.34 2.71 -11.79
N ASP A 80 4.75 2.60 -12.97
CA ASP A 80 5.34 3.08 -14.23
C ASP A 80 5.56 4.61 -14.23
N ALA A 81 6.72 5.04 -14.73
CA ALA A 81 7.11 6.44 -14.87
C ALA A 81 6.11 7.32 -15.66
N ASP A 82 5.31 6.71 -16.53
CA ASP A 82 4.33 7.41 -17.36
C ASP A 82 3.03 7.75 -16.62
N LEU A 83 2.82 7.19 -15.41
CA LEU A 83 1.65 7.50 -14.61
C LEU A 83 1.73 8.95 -14.09
N PRO A 84 0.69 9.79 -14.29
CA PRO A 84 0.72 11.19 -13.88
C PRO A 84 1.08 11.39 -12.40
N MET A 85 0.58 10.50 -11.53
CA MET A 85 0.86 10.56 -10.10
C MET A 85 2.31 10.19 -9.76
N VAL A 86 2.93 9.28 -10.52
CA VAL A 86 4.35 8.94 -10.38
C VAL A 86 5.20 10.15 -10.77
N GLN A 87 4.88 10.80 -11.88
CA GLN A 87 5.58 12.02 -12.32
C GLN A 87 5.47 13.16 -11.30
N LEU A 88 4.29 13.41 -10.73
CA LEU A 88 4.12 14.41 -9.68
C LEU A 88 4.91 14.05 -8.41
N SER A 89 4.95 12.78 -8.04
CA SER A 89 5.73 12.29 -6.91
C SER A 89 7.23 12.54 -7.10
N HIS A 90 7.76 12.31 -8.30
CA HIS A 90 9.15 12.65 -8.64
C HIS A 90 9.44 14.16 -8.51
N ARG A 91 8.55 15.02 -8.99
CA ARG A 91 8.72 16.48 -8.87
C ARG A 91 8.74 16.91 -7.41
N LEU A 92 7.81 16.39 -6.60
CA LEU A 92 7.78 16.66 -5.16
C LEU A 92 9.08 16.23 -4.49
N LEU A 93 9.56 15.01 -4.78
CA LEU A 93 10.84 14.51 -4.25
C LEU A 93 12.01 15.42 -4.64
N GLN A 94 12.10 15.82 -5.91
CA GLN A 94 13.16 16.69 -6.42
C GLN A 94 13.16 18.05 -5.73
N GLU A 95 12.00 18.69 -5.59
CA GLU A 95 11.86 19.97 -4.89
C GLU A 95 12.24 19.85 -3.41
N SER A 96 11.79 18.79 -2.73
CA SER A 96 12.16 18.53 -1.33
C SER A 96 13.66 18.32 -1.15
N MET A 97 14.32 17.62 -2.07
CA MET A 97 15.76 17.40 -2.02
C MET A 97 16.59 18.66 -2.29
N ASN A 98 16.09 19.53 -3.17
CA ASN A 98 16.78 20.78 -3.51
C ASN A 98 16.65 21.84 -2.42
N ASN A 99 15.76 21.63 -1.44
CA ASN A 99 15.56 22.54 -0.33
C ASN A 99 15.92 21.87 1.02
N PRO A 100 17.20 21.83 1.41
CA PRO A 100 17.64 21.21 2.66
C PRO A 100 17.22 21.98 3.93
N ALA A 101 16.54 23.12 3.78
CA ALA A 101 16.11 23.99 4.88
C ALA A 101 14.62 23.81 5.25
N LEU A 102 13.95 22.75 4.76
CA LEU A 102 12.58 22.46 5.17
C LEU A 102 12.49 22.28 6.68
N SER A 103 11.55 22.99 7.29
CA SER A 103 11.16 22.75 8.66
C SER A 103 10.56 21.35 8.82
N GLU A 104 10.45 20.90 10.07
CA GLU A 104 9.82 19.63 10.41
C GLU A 104 8.36 19.56 9.91
N THR A 105 7.60 20.65 10.05
CA THR A 105 6.21 20.72 9.59
C THR A 105 6.09 20.67 8.07
N GLU A 106 7.01 21.29 7.33
CA GLU A 106 7.02 21.24 5.87
C GLU A 106 7.43 19.85 5.37
N SER A 107 8.38 19.21 6.05
CA SER A 107 8.81 17.83 5.74
C SER A 107 7.67 16.84 5.95
N GLU A 108 6.93 16.96 7.05
CA GLU A 108 5.74 16.15 7.32
C GLU A 108 4.65 16.39 6.27
N ALA A 109 4.38 17.65 5.91
CA ALA A 109 3.42 17.97 4.86
C ALA A 109 3.82 17.40 3.49
N ALA A 110 5.11 17.44 3.14
CA ALA A 110 5.63 16.84 1.92
C ALA A 110 5.46 15.31 1.93
N LEU A 111 5.68 14.65 3.07
CA LEU A 111 5.48 13.21 3.23
C LEU A 111 4.01 12.82 3.06
N GLN A 112 3.09 13.59 3.66
CA GLN A 112 1.66 13.41 3.50
C GLN A 112 1.20 13.63 2.05
N ALA A 113 1.73 14.67 1.40
CA ALA A 113 1.47 14.91 -0.02
C ALA A 113 1.98 13.75 -0.89
N MET A 114 3.15 13.18 -0.58
CA MET A 114 3.69 12.00 -1.28
C MET A 114 2.75 10.80 -1.17
N VAL A 115 2.26 10.50 0.04
CA VAL A 115 1.30 9.41 0.25
C VAL A 115 0.00 9.67 -0.51
N CYS A 116 -0.52 10.90 -0.47
CA CYS A 116 -1.72 11.29 -1.23
C CYS A 116 -1.54 11.10 -2.74
N LEU A 117 -0.37 11.44 -3.29
CA LEU A 117 -0.06 11.26 -4.72
C LEU A 117 0.07 9.79 -5.09
N LEU A 118 0.73 8.97 -4.27
CA LEU A 118 0.94 7.55 -4.57
C LEU A 118 -0.30 6.70 -4.30
N ARG A 119 -1.24 7.16 -3.47
CA ARG A 119 -2.45 6.43 -3.10
C ARG A 119 -3.22 5.86 -4.30
N PRO A 120 -3.55 6.61 -5.36
CA PRO A 120 -4.34 6.08 -6.48
C PRO A 120 -3.63 4.98 -7.25
N VAL A 121 -2.30 5.06 -7.38
CA VAL A 121 -1.51 4.08 -8.15
C VAL A 121 -1.21 2.82 -7.35
N LEU A 122 -1.09 2.95 -6.02
CA LEU A 122 -1.01 1.83 -5.09
C LEU A 122 -2.35 1.07 -4.96
N HIS A 123 -3.48 1.75 -5.16
CA HIS A 123 -4.83 1.13 -5.14
C HIS A 123 -5.24 0.50 -6.48
N GLN A 124 -4.84 1.10 -7.62
CA GLN A 124 -5.39 0.74 -8.94
C GLN A 124 -4.98 -0.65 -9.45
N ARG A 125 -3.91 -1.25 -8.91
CA ARG A 125 -3.36 -2.50 -9.45
C ARG A 125 -3.68 -3.77 -8.66
N GLU A 126 -4.54 -3.67 -7.65
CA GLU A 126 -5.38 -4.82 -7.33
C GLU A 126 -6.24 -5.12 -8.57
N SER A 127 -5.77 -6.06 -9.40
CA SER A 127 -6.57 -6.78 -10.39
C SER A 127 -7.97 -6.92 -9.80
N VAL A 128 -8.95 -6.21 -10.36
CA VAL A 128 -10.35 -6.11 -9.91
C VAL A 128 -10.61 -7.11 -8.80
N GLN A 129 -10.35 -6.73 -7.54
CA GLN A 129 -10.54 -7.68 -6.43
C GLN A 129 -11.91 -8.30 -6.68
N PRO A 130 -12.01 -9.64 -6.85
CA PRO A 130 -13.26 -10.24 -7.27
C PRO A 130 -14.35 -9.67 -6.39
N ARG A 131 -15.49 -9.26 -6.95
CA ARG A 131 -16.57 -8.57 -6.21
C ARG A 131 -16.83 -9.19 -4.83
N ARG A 132 -16.63 -10.51 -4.72
CA ARG A 132 -16.68 -11.32 -3.53
C ARG A 132 -15.67 -10.95 -2.42
N GLU A 133 -14.42 -10.64 -2.74
CA GLU A 133 -13.38 -10.24 -1.77
C GLU A 133 -13.67 -8.87 -1.18
N ARG A 134 -14.05 -7.90 -2.01
CA ARG A 134 -14.49 -6.57 -1.53
C ARG A 134 -15.71 -6.69 -0.64
N GLN A 135 -16.63 -7.58 -1.00
CA GLN A 135 -17.83 -7.83 -0.21
C GLN A 135 -17.51 -8.51 1.12
N PHE A 136 -16.49 -9.38 1.16
CA PHE A 136 -15.98 -9.97 2.39
C PHE A 136 -15.34 -8.93 3.30
N GLN A 137 -14.45 -8.09 2.78
CA GLN A 137 -13.84 -7.00 3.55
C GLN A 137 -14.90 -6.06 4.15
N LYS A 138 -15.89 -5.65 3.34
CA LYS A 138 -17.00 -4.81 3.82
C LYS A 138 -17.75 -5.44 4.99
N VAL A 139 -17.94 -6.77 4.96
CA VAL A 139 -18.61 -7.49 6.05
C VAL A 139 -17.74 -7.53 7.30
N VAL A 140 -16.43 -7.81 7.17
CA VAL A 140 -15.50 -7.84 8.31
C VAL A 140 -15.43 -6.48 9.00
N THR A 141 -15.28 -5.39 8.23
CA THR A 141 -15.31 -4.03 8.77
C THR A 141 -16.62 -3.74 9.52
N LEU A 142 -17.76 -4.14 8.95
CA LEU A 142 -19.06 -3.95 9.60
C LEU A 142 -19.18 -4.73 10.93
N ILE A 143 -18.59 -5.92 10.99
CA ILE A 143 -18.52 -6.72 12.23
C ILE A 143 -17.65 -6.02 13.26
N ASP A 144 -16.45 -5.57 12.88
CA ASP A 144 -15.52 -4.91 13.78
C ASP A 144 -16.11 -3.60 14.35
N ASP A 145 -16.74 -2.79 13.51
CA ASP A 145 -17.37 -1.53 13.90
C ASP A 145 -18.55 -1.72 14.87
N ASN A 146 -19.20 -2.90 14.84
CA ASN A 146 -20.39 -3.19 15.62
C ASN A 146 -20.20 -4.35 16.61
N ILE A 147 -18.94 -4.72 16.92
CA ILE A 147 -18.61 -5.93 17.71
C ILE A 147 -19.22 -5.93 19.13
N ARG A 148 -19.58 -4.76 19.65
CA ARG A 148 -20.15 -4.57 20.99
C ARG A 148 -21.67 -4.40 21.00
N GLU A 149 -22.29 -4.29 19.83
CA GLU A 149 -23.71 -4.02 19.70
C GLU A 149 -24.52 -5.33 19.74
N GLU A 150 -25.59 -5.37 20.52
CA GLU A 150 -26.43 -6.59 20.67
C GLU A 150 -27.16 -6.99 19.38
N ILE A 151 -27.25 -6.06 18.42
CA ILE A 151 -27.85 -6.28 17.10
C ILE A 151 -26.97 -7.11 16.17
N LEU A 152 -25.69 -7.33 16.51
CA LEU A 152 -24.74 -8.03 15.66
C LEU A 152 -25.10 -9.51 15.52
N ARG A 153 -25.88 -9.82 14.49
CA ARG A 153 -26.33 -11.17 14.14
C ARG A 153 -26.17 -11.40 12.62
N PRO A 154 -25.97 -12.65 12.17
CA PRO A 154 -25.82 -12.96 10.74
C PRO A 154 -26.95 -12.40 9.87
N GLU A 155 -28.18 -12.38 10.38
CA GLU A 155 -29.35 -11.83 9.70
C GLU A 155 -29.24 -10.32 9.48
N TRP A 156 -28.75 -9.60 10.50
CA TRP A 156 -28.55 -8.16 10.45
C TRP A 156 -27.43 -7.79 9.48
N ILE A 157 -26.27 -8.47 9.59
CA ILE A 157 -25.13 -8.29 8.68
C ILE A 157 -25.56 -8.54 7.23
N ALA A 158 -26.32 -9.61 6.99
CA ALA A 158 -26.84 -9.94 5.67
C ALA A 158 -27.75 -8.83 5.11
N GLY A 159 -28.62 -8.25 5.95
CA GLY A 159 -29.47 -7.11 5.62
C GLY A 159 -28.67 -5.87 5.23
N GLU A 160 -27.75 -5.43 6.09
CA GLU A 160 -26.92 -4.23 5.88
C GLU A 160 -26.00 -4.33 4.65
N THR A 161 -25.59 -5.56 4.30
CA THR A 161 -24.71 -5.81 3.15
C THR A 161 -25.45 -6.25 1.88
N GLY A 162 -26.78 -6.34 1.92
CA GLY A 162 -27.63 -6.68 0.77
C GLY A 162 -27.42 -8.11 0.26
N MET A 163 -27.12 -9.06 1.14
CA MET A 163 -26.92 -10.47 0.81
C MET A 163 -27.85 -11.40 1.58
N SER A 164 -27.98 -12.65 1.14
CA SER A 164 -28.68 -13.67 1.93
C SER A 164 -27.74 -14.21 3.03
N VAL A 165 -28.32 -14.65 4.15
CA VAL A 165 -27.58 -15.33 5.23
C VAL A 165 -26.81 -16.55 4.71
N ARG A 166 -27.38 -17.28 3.75
CA ARG A 166 -26.69 -18.42 3.10
C ARG A 166 -25.45 -17.99 2.30
N SER A 167 -25.54 -16.85 1.60
CA SER A 167 -24.40 -16.28 0.88
C SER A 167 -23.32 -15.80 1.84
N LEU A 168 -23.71 -15.24 2.98
CA LEU A 168 -22.82 -14.83 4.07
C LEU A 168 -22.06 -16.04 4.63
N TYR A 169 -22.75 -17.12 5.01
CA TYR A 169 -22.08 -18.34 5.50
C TYR A 169 -21.11 -18.94 4.47
N ARG A 170 -21.52 -19.03 3.20
CA ARG A 170 -20.63 -19.54 2.13
C ARG A 170 -19.42 -18.63 1.92
N MET A 171 -19.55 -17.33 2.17
CA MET A 171 -18.42 -16.39 2.06
C MET A 171 -17.37 -16.65 3.13
N PHE A 172 -17.77 -16.92 4.36
CA PHE A 172 -16.86 -17.24 5.46
C PHE A 172 -16.32 -18.68 5.38
N ALA A 173 -17.13 -19.64 4.93
CA ALA A 173 -16.70 -21.02 4.73
C ALA A 173 -15.58 -21.14 3.67
N ASP A 174 -15.67 -20.38 2.57
CA ASP A 174 -14.62 -20.31 1.55
C ASP A 174 -13.28 -19.73 2.08
N LYS A 175 -13.30 -19.08 3.26
CA LYS A 175 -12.13 -18.58 3.98
C LYS A 175 -11.69 -19.49 5.14
N GLY A 176 -12.38 -20.61 5.36
CA GLY A 176 -12.11 -21.55 6.46
C GLY A 176 -12.50 -21.01 7.85
N LEU A 177 -13.42 -20.05 7.90
CA LEU A 177 -13.84 -19.37 9.15
C LEU A 177 -15.14 -19.94 9.74
N VAL A 178 -15.77 -20.91 9.07
CA VAL A 178 -16.99 -21.64 9.50
C VAL A 178 -16.92 -23.07 8.98
#